data_AF-A0A351DS51-F1
#
_entry.id   AF-A0A351DS51-F1
#
_cell.length_a   1.000
_cell.length_b   1.000
_cell.length_c   1.000
_cell.angle_alpha   90.00
_cell.angle_beta   90.00
_cell.angle_gamma   90.00
#
_symmetry.space_group_name_H-M   'P 1'
#
loop_
_entity.id
_entity.type
_entity.pdbx_description
1 polymer ?
#
loop_
_entity_poly.entity_id
_entity_poly.type
_entity_poly.pdbx_seq_one_letter_code
_entity_poly.pdbx_strand_id
1 'polypeptide(L)' 'TIHFYSDSINDRPLLEKADQAFVVDPDQSLAELACHKGWPVIQFAD' A
#
# COMPACT_ATOMS: atom_id res chain seq x y z
N THR A 1 -6.01 -15.90 4.47
CA THR A 1 -6.04 -14.51 3.99
C THR A 1 -4.69 -13.87 4.23
N ILE A 2 -3.98 -13.55 3.17
CA ILE A 2 -2.68 -12.86 3.18
C ILE A 2 -2.97 -11.36 3.31
N HIS A 3 -2.52 -10.78 4.41
CA HIS A 3 -2.54 -9.33 4.62
C HIS A 3 -1.13 -8.82 4.41
N PHE A 4 -0.97 -7.74 3.65
CA PHE A 4 0.34 -7.18 3.34
C PHE A 4 0.33 -5.67 3.54
N TYR A 5 1.35 -5.17 4.24
CA TYR A 5 1.55 -3.78 4.58
C TYR A 5 2.89 -3.35 3.98
N SER A 6 2.90 -2.25 3.23
CA SER A 6 4.15 -1.70 2.70
C SER A 6 4.07 -0.19 2.54
N ASP A 7 5.22 0.45 2.71
CA ASP A 7 5.47 1.87 2.51
C ASP A 7 6.17 2.20 1.19
N SER A 8 6.54 1.18 0.42
CA SER A 8 7.34 1.36 -0.78
C SER A 8 6.66 0.84 -2.05
N ILE A 9 6.70 1.64 -3.12
CA ILE A 9 6.21 1.23 -4.46
C ILE A 9 6.92 -0.03 -4.99
N ASN A 10 8.12 -0.32 -4.49
CA ASN A 10 8.89 -1.51 -4.86
C ASN A 10 8.15 -2.82 -4.55
N ASP A 11 7.32 -2.82 -3.50
CA ASP A 11 6.55 -3.99 -3.10
C ASP A 11 5.22 -4.11 -3.84
N ARG A 12 4.99 -3.31 -4.88
CA ARG A 12 3.78 -3.40 -5.72
C ARG A 12 3.43 -4.85 -6.11
N PRO A 13 4.36 -5.71 -6.58
CA PRO A 13 4.00 -7.09 -6.92
C PRO A 13 3.44 -7.89 -5.75
N LEU A 14 3.89 -7.60 -4.52
CA LEU A 14 3.41 -8.25 -3.30
C LEU A 14 2.07 -7.66 -2.85
N LEU A 15 1.88 -6.34 -2.92
CA LEU A 15 0.61 -5.67 -2.68
C LEU A 15 -0.49 -6.18 -3.64
N GLU A 16 -0.19 -6.34 -4.92
CA GLU A 16 -1.13 -6.87 -5.92
C GLU A 16 -1.45 -8.35 -5.71
N LYS A 17 -0.59 -9.11 -5.02
CA LYS A 17 -0.79 -10.53 -4.75
C LYS A 17 -1.54 -10.81 -3.44
N ALA A 18 -1.54 -9.86 -2.50
CA ALA A 18 -2.18 -9.99 -1.21
C ALA A 18 -3.71 -10.07 -1.34
N ASP A 19 -4.35 -10.80 -0.43
CA ASP A 19 -5.81 -10.79 -0.35
C ASP A 19 -6.31 -9.43 0.18
N GLN A 20 -5.53 -8.82 1.08
CA GLN A 20 -5.78 -7.49 1.65
C GLN A 20 -4.48 -6.70 1.69
N ALA A 21 -4.41 -5.61 0.91
CA ALA A 21 -3.24 -4.75 0.81
C ALA A 21 -3.47 -3.44 1.58
N PHE A 22 -2.47 -3.01 2.33
CA PHE A 22 -2.47 -1.78 3.12
C PHE A 22 -1.21 -1.00 2.80
N VAL A 23 -1.39 0.27 2.51
CA VAL A 23 -0.30 1.18 2.17
C VAL A 23 0.01 2.03 3.38
N VAL A 24 1.27 2.14 3.77
CA VAL A 24 1.71 2.81 5.00
C VAL A 24 2.63 3.97 4.63
N ASP A 25 2.37 5.19 5.08
CA ASP A 25 3.22 6.37 4.81
C ASP A 25 3.80 6.44 3.38
N PRO A 26 2.97 6.32 2.33
CA PRO A 26 3.46 6.12 0.98
C PRO A 26 4.18 7.34 0.41
N ASP A 27 5.17 7.08 -0.44
CA ASP A 27 5.63 8.07 -1.42
C ASP A 27 4.52 8.44 -2.42
N GLN A 28 4.74 9.49 -3.21
CA GLN A 28 3.73 9.96 -4.18
C GLN A 28 3.28 8.86 -5.15
N SER A 29 4.19 8.02 -5.62
CA SER A 29 3.88 7.00 -6.63
C SER A 29 3.01 5.89 -6.03
N LEU A 30 3.33 5.46 -4.80
CA LEU A 30 2.53 4.48 -4.08
C LEU A 30 1.18 5.06 -3.65
N ALA A 31 1.10 6.34 -3.28
CA ALA A 31 -0.15 7.01 -2.94
C ALA A 31 -1.11 7.08 -4.15
N GLU A 32 -0.58 7.43 -5.34
CA GLU A 32 -1.35 7.43 -6.59
C GLU A 32 -1.86 6.02 -6.92
N LEU A 33 -0.99 4.99 -6.78
CA LEU A 33 -1.39 3.60 -6.98
C LEU A 33 -2.45 3.15 -5.97
N ALA A 34 -2.29 3.47 -4.68
CA ALA A 34 -3.24 3.12 -3.63
C ALA A 34 -4.61 3.73 -3.91
N CYS A 35 -4.65 5.00 -4.29
CA CYS A 35 -5.87 5.69 -4.71
C CYS A 35 -6.53 4.99 -5.91
N HIS A 36 -5.76 4.66 -6.94
CA HIS A 36 -6.26 3.95 -8.12
C HIS A 36 -6.80 2.55 -7.80
N LYS A 37 -6.15 1.81 -6.90
CA LYS A 37 -6.54 0.44 -6.50
C LYS A 37 -7.60 0.40 -5.39
N GLY A 38 -7.90 1.54 -4.77
CA GLY A 38 -8.76 1.61 -3.60
C GLY A 38 -8.15 0.96 -2.35
N TRP A 39 -6.82 0.90 -2.25
CA TRP A 39 -6.15 0.37 -1.08
C TRP A 39 -6.18 1.38 0.08
N PRO A 40 -6.43 0.93 1.32
CA PRO A 40 -6.36 1.79 2.49
C PRO A 40 -4.94 2.33 2.68
N VAL A 41 -4.86 3.62 3.01
CA VAL A 41 -3.62 4.30 3.39
C VAL A 41 -3.62 4.55 4.89
N ILE A 42 -2.54 4.17 5.56
CA ILE A 42 -2.29 4.36 6.99
C ILE A 42 -1.19 5.41 7.10
N GLN A 43 -1.41 6.40 7.96
CA GLN A 43 -0.44 7.46 8.24
C GLN A 43 -0.11 7.47 9.73
N PHE A 44 1.18 7.40 10.07
CA PHE A 44 1.61 7.54 11.45
C PHE A 44 1.92 9.02 11.76
N ALA A 45 1.49 9.47 12.94
CA ALA A 45 1.94 10.75 13.49
C ALA A 45 3.27 10.53 14.22
N ASP A 46 4.14 11.53 14.18
CA ASP A 46 5.35 11.61 15.01
C ASP A 46 5.00 11.71 16.52
#